data_AF-W9H9U0-F1
#
_entry.id   AF-W9H9U0-F1
#
_cell.length_a   1.000
_cell.length_b   1.000
_cell.length_c   1.000
_cell.angle_alpha   90.00
_cell.angle_beta   90.00
_cell.angle_gamma   90.00
#
_symmetry.space_group_name_H-M   'P 1'
#
loop_
_entity.id
_entity.type
_entity.pdbx_description
1 polymer ?
#
loop_
_entity_poly.entity_id
_entity_poly.type
_entity_poly.pdbx_seq_one_letter_code
_entity_poly.pdbx_strand_id
1 'polypeptide(L)'
;MLQILTSDQFVAGVISVLALQNRRNFVLTDTELDERFQRAFEDLVTHEQDLEVTPNFTFYVDKFHGDSVCLRDTLLAAKEKELIALNNPTFRTFEIKLDQPRAERYLGKIPLPRAFLEKIVEKHFADL
;
A
#
# COMPACT_ATOMS: atom_id res chain seq x y z
N MET A 1 17.28 -14.62 -9.89
CA MET A 1 17.46 -14.14 -8.51
C MET A 1 16.27 -13.26 -8.24
N LEU A 2 15.44 -13.61 -7.25
CA LEU A 2 14.21 -12.85 -6.95
C LEU A 2 14.59 -11.45 -6.46
N GLN A 3 13.82 -10.44 -6.89
CA GLN A 3 14.06 -9.06 -6.48
C GLN A 3 13.44 -8.79 -5.12
N ILE A 4 14.19 -8.20 -4.20
CA ILE A 4 13.66 -7.82 -2.88
C ILE A 4 12.64 -6.69 -3.07
N LEU A 5 11.43 -6.90 -2.53
CA LEU A 5 10.36 -5.93 -2.48
C LEU A 5 10.17 -5.44 -1.04
N THR A 6 10.22 -4.13 -0.84
CA THR A 6 10.02 -3.50 0.48
C THR A 6 8.57 -3.06 0.70
N SER A 7 8.19 -2.88 1.97
CA SER A 7 6.86 -2.37 2.34
C SER A 7 6.61 -0.99 1.72
N ASP A 8 7.62 -0.12 1.73
CA ASP A 8 7.60 1.19 1.08
C ASP A 8 7.26 1.11 -0.41
N GLN A 9 7.89 0.18 -1.14
CA GLN A 9 7.66 0.00 -2.57
C GLN A 9 6.25 -0.51 -2.85
N PHE A 10 5.80 -1.49 -2.06
CA PHE A 10 4.46 -2.05 -2.21
C PHE A 10 3.37 -1.01 -1.90
N VAL A 11 3.47 -0.33 -0.76
CA VAL A 11 2.52 0.72 -0.36
C VAL A 11 2.54 1.89 -1.35
N ALA A 12 3.71 2.35 -1.79
CA ALA A 12 3.79 3.39 -2.82
C ALA A 12 3.14 2.95 -4.14
N GLY A 13 3.22 1.67 -4.50
CA GLY A 13 2.55 1.11 -5.68
C GLY A 13 1.03 1.18 -5.57
N VAL A 14 0.49 0.70 -4.45
CA VAL A 14 -0.95 0.76 -4.14
C VAL A 14 -1.45 2.21 -4.16
N ILE A 15 -0.77 3.13 -3.46
CA ILE A 15 -1.11 4.55 -3.43
C ILE A 15 -1.06 5.18 -4.83
N SER A 16 -0.07 4.80 -5.65
CA SER A 16 0.06 5.34 -7.01
C SER A 16 -1.12 4.90 -7.90
N VAL A 17 -1.56 3.65 -7.82
CA VAL A 17 -2.74 3.18 -8.55
C VAL A 17 -4.00 3.92 -8.08
N LEU A 18 -4.21 4.06 -6.76
CA LEU A 18 -5.34 4.81 -6.21
C LEU A 18 -5.34 6.27 -6.70
N ALA A 19 -4.17 6.92 -6.74
CA ALA A 19 -4.00 8.28 -7.26
C ALA A 19 -4.45 8.42 -8.73
N LEU A 20 -4.05 7.45 -9.57
CA LEU A 20 -4.42 7.40 -11.00
C LEU A 20 -5.91 7.13 -11.22
N GLN A 21 -6.54 6.42 -10.29
CA GLN A 21 -8.00 6.19 -10.28
C GLN A 21 -8.79 7.37 -9.69
N ASN A 22 -8.14 8.50 -9.38
CA ASN A 22 -8.73 9.67 -8.70
C ASN A 22 -9.37 9.37 -7.34
N ARG A 23 -8.98 8.27 -6.70
CA ARG A 23 -9.37 7.93 -5.33
C ARG A 23 -8.33 8.51 -4.39
N ARG A 24 -8.61 9.71 -3.85
CA ARG A 24 -7.59 10.51 -3.13
C ARG A 24 -7.89 10.77 -1.67
N ASN A 25 -9.13 10.64 -1.23
CA ASN A 25 -9.54 10.92 0.14
C ASN A 25 -10.09 9.64 0.76
N PHE A 26 -9.44 9.12 1.79
CA PHE A 26 -9.91 7.93 2.49
C PHE A 26 -10.09 8.20 3.97
N VAL A 27 -11.28 7.86 4.45
CA VAL A 27 -11.54 7.72 5.88
C VAL A 27 -11.25 6.26 6.22
N LEU A 28 -10.29 6.05 7.10
CA LEU A 28 -9.98 4.74 7.61
C LEU A 28 -10.57 4.61 9.00
N THR A 29 -11.35 3.56 9.21
CA THR A 29 -11.35 2.96 10.53
C THR A 29 -10.06 2.14 10.63
N ASP A 30 -9.29 2.29 11.73
CA ASP A 30 -7.94 1.71 11.87
C ASP A 30 -7.91 0.23 11.46
N THR A 31 -8.84 -0.58 11.94
CA THR A 31 -8.85 -2.03 11.71
C THR A 31 -9.09 -2.42 10.24
N GLU A 32 -9.93 -1.68 9.52
CA GLU A 32 -10.27 -2.04 8.14
C GLU A 32 -9.09 -1.81 7.17
N LEU A 33 -8.26 -0.78 7.40
CA LEU A 33 -7.10 -0.55 6.55
C LEU A 33 -6.08 -1.68 6.72
N ASP A 34 -5.74 -1.97 7.96
CA ASP A 34 -4.76 -2.98 8.33
C ASP A 34 -5.17 -4.34 7.76
N GLU A 35 -6.45 -4.70 7.86
CA GLU A 35 -6.99 -5.89 7.21
C GLU A 35 -6.88 -5.87 5.68
N ARG A 36 -7.17 -4.75 5.02
CA ARG A 36 -7.05 -4.63 3.56
C ARG A 36 -5.61 -4.82 3.10
N PHE A 37 -4.65 -4.20 3.79
CA PHE A 37 -3.23 -4.38 3.47
C PHE A 37 -2.73 -5.77 3.84
N GLN A 38 -3.24 -6.40 4.90
CA GLN A 38 -2.95 -7.80 5.19
C GLN A 38 -3.40 -8.70 4.03
N ARG A 39 -4.65 -8.57 3.57
CA ARG A 39 -5.18 -9.38 2.45
C ARG A 39 -4.43 -9.11 1.15
N ALA A 40 -4.05 -7.86 0.89
CA ALA A 40 -3.22 -7.50 -0.25
C ALA A 40 -1.81 -8.11 -0.17
N PHE A 41 -1.23 -8.17 1.03
CA PHE A 41 0.05 -8.84 1.27
C PHE A 41 -0.05 -10.37 1.12
N GLU A 42 -1.11 -11.00 1.62
CA GLU A 42 -1.36 -12.44 1.44
C GLU A 42 -1.48 -12.80 -0.05
N ASP A 43 -2.17 -11.96 -0.83
CA ASP A 43 -2.24 -12.12 -2.29
C ASP A 43 -0.85 -11.96 -2.96
N LEU A 44 -0.03 -10.99 -2.52
CA LEU A 44 1.34 -10.81 -2.99
C LEU A 44 2.19 -12.06 -2.72
N VAL A 45 2.16 -12.59 -1.50
CA VAL A 45 2.90 -13.81 -1.12
C VAL A 45 2.45 -15.00 -1.95
N THR A 46 1.14 -15.11 -2.25
CA THR A 46 0.59 -16.19 -3.08
C THR A 46 1.11 -16.15 -4.53
N HIS A 47 1.54 -14.97 -5.02
CA HIS A 47 2.04 -14.78 -6.39
C HIS A 47 3.55 -14.45 -6.44
N GLU A 48 4.29 -14.58 -5.33
CA GLU A 48 5.69 -14.09 -5.25
C GLU A 48 6.62 -14.73 -6.29
N GLN A 49 6.42 -16.02 -6.58
CA GLN A 49 7.19 -16.77 -7.56
C GLN A 49 6.92 -16.28 -8.98
N ASP A 50 5.64 -16.07 -9.32
CA ASP A 50 5.21 -15.60 -10.64
C ASP A 50 5.64 -14.14 -10.90
N LEU A 51 5.74 -13.36 -9.82
CA LEU A 51 6.15 -11.95 -9.85
C LEU A 51 7.67 -11.77 -9.79
N GLU A 52 8.43 -12.85 -9.60
CA GLU A 52 9.87 -12.86 -9.41
C GLU A 52 10.36 -11.93 -8.27
N VAL A 53 9.57 -11.76 -7.21
CA VAL A 53 9.89 -10.92 -6.05
C VAL A 53 9.97 -11.71 -4.76
N THR A 54 10.65 -11.15 -3.76
CA THR A 54 10.65 -11.63 -2.38
C THR A 54 10.33 -10.47 -1.44
N PRO A 55 9.14 -10.44 -0.82
CA PRO A 55 8.81 -9.46 0.21
C PRO A 55 9.74 -9.61 1.42
N ASN A 56 10.29 -8.51 1.93
CA ASN A 56 11.07 -8.51 3.18
C ASN A 56 10.30 -7.92 4.37
N PHE A 57 8.97 -7.89 4.27
CA PHE A 57 8.05 -7.27 5.22
C PHE A 57 6.82 -8.15 5.42
N THR A 58 5.99 -7.80 6.40
CA THR A 58 4.68 -8.43 6.64
C THR A 58 3.69 -7.40 7.12
N PHE A 59 2.43 -7.55 6.74
CA PHE A 59 1.31 -6.73 7.22
C PHE A 59 0.30 -7.51 8.07
N TYR A 60 0.69 -8.65 8.64
CA TYR A 60 -0.18 -9.36 9.57
C TYR A 60 -0.58 -8.46 10.75
N VAL A 61 -1.88 -8.41 11.00
CA VAL A 61 -2.48 -7.66 12.09
C VAL A 61 -2.26 -8.39 13.41
N ASP A 62 -1.84 -7.66 14.44
CA ASP A 62 -1.73 -8.18 15.80
C ASP A 62 -3.14 -8.50 16.35
N LYS A 63 -3.33 -9.71 16.88
CA LYS A 63 -4.65 -10.18 17.34
C LYS A 63 -5.16 -9.47 18.59
N PHE A 64 -4.29 -8.83 19.36
CA PHE A 64 -4.64 -8.10 20.58
C PHE A 64 -4.84 -6.61 20.33
N HIS A 65 -4.08 -6.03 19.40
CA HIS A 65 -4.10 -4.59 19.12
C HIS A 65 -4.90 -4.22 17.87
N GLY A 66 -5.16 -5.16 16.97
CA GLY A 66 -5.91 -4.92 15.74
C GLY A 66 -5.17 -4.01 14.75
N ASP A 67 -3.84 -3.94 14.86
CA ASP A 67 -2.97 -3.12 14.01
C ASP A 67 -1.72 -3.86 13.52
N SER A 68 -1.11 -3.34 12.47
CA SER A 68 0.17 -3.76 11.91
C SER A 68 1.21 -2.67 12.12
N VAL A 69 2.17 -2.93 13.01
CA VAL A 69 3.29 -2.00 13.29
C VAL A 69 4.06 -1.66 12.02
N CYS A 70 4.33 -2.67 11.18
CA CYS A 70 5.04 -2.47 9.91
C CYS A 70 4.25 -1.57 8.95
N LEU A 71 2.92 -1.73 8.88
CA LEU A 71 2.09 -0.86 8.06
C LEU A 71 2.12 0.58 8.57
N ARG A 72 2.00 0.79 9.89
CA ARG A 72 2.09 2.13 10.50
C ARG A 72 3.40 2.82 10.20
N ASP A 73 4.52 2.13 10.37
CA ASP A 73 5.85 2.68 10.06
C ASP A 73 5.98 3.03 8.57
N THR A 74 5.43 2.17 7.70
CA THR A 74 5.43 2.39 6.24
C THR A 74 4.56 3.60 5.85
N LEU A 75 3.39 3.77 6.49
CA LEU A 75 2.51 4.93 6.25
C LEU A 75 3.15 6.22 6.78
N LEU A 76 3.86 6.16 7.90
CA LEU A 76 4.63 7.30 8.40
C LEU A 76 5.73 7.69 7.41
N ALA A 77 6.50 6.72 6.89
CA ALA A 77 7.50 6.97 5.86
C ALA A 77 6.87 7.52 4.56
N ALA A 78 5.68 7.03 4.17
CA ALA A 78 4.94 7.54 3.01
C ALA A 78 4.50 9.00 3.21
N LYS A 79 4.13 9.38 4.45
CA LYS A 79 3.85 10.78 4.81
C LYS A 79 5.11 11.64 4.70
N GLU A 80 6.24 11.19 5.24
CA GLU A 80 7.52 11.92 5.17
C GLU A 80 7.99 12.15 3.73
N LYS A 81 7.66 11.21 2.82
CA LYS A 81 7.92 11.33 1.37
C LYS A 81 6.84 12.12 0.61
N GLU A 82 5.90 12.73 1.33
CA GLU A 82 4.78 13.51 0.79
C GLU A 82 3.92 12.72 -0.23
N LEU A 83 3.78 11.41 -0.03
CA LEU A 83 2.86 10.58 -0.83
C LEU A 83 1.43 10.70 -0.31
N ILE A 84 1.32 10.84 1.01
CA ILE A 84 0.07 11.03 1.73
C ILE A 84 0.19 12.16 2.75
N ALA A 85 -0.93 12.75 3.13
CA ALA A 85 -1.06 13.57 4.33
C ALA A 85 -1.91 12.83 5.35
N LEU A 86 -1.50 12.86 6.62
CA LEU A 86 -2.30 12.34 7.74
C LEU A 86 -3.03 13.52 8.38
N ASN A 87 -4.37 13.47 8.40
CA ASN A 87 -5.19 14.58 8.89
C ASN A 87 -5.36 14.58 10.42
N ASN A 88 -4.89 13.54 11.11
CA ASN A 88 -4.91 13.44 12.57
C ASN A 88 -3.77 12.56 13.12
N PRO A 89 -3.41 12.73 14.42
CA PRO A 89 -2.41 11.89 15.08
C PRO A 89 -2.82 10.43 15.26
N THR A 90 -4.09 10.10 14.98
CA THR A 90 -4.65 8.75 15.13
C THR A 90 -4.68 7.96 13.81
N PHE A 91 -4.06 8.44 12.72
CA PHE A 91 -4.01 7.75 11.42
C PHE A 91 -5.38 7.45 10.77
N ARG A 92 -6.48 8.01 11.27
CA ARG A 92 -7.86 7.66 10.84
C ARG A 92 -8.27 8.25 9.50
N THR A 93 -7.48 9.15 8.94
CA THR A 93 -7.81 9.79 7.66
C THR A 93 -6.53 10.20 6.99
N PHE A 94 -6.32 9.69 5.77
CA PHE A 94 -5.20 10.12 4.95
C PHE A 94 -5.65 10.53 3.56
N GLU A 95 -4.96 11.53 3.03
CA GLU A 95 -5.19 12.07 1.70
C GLU A 95 -3.98 11.76 0.83
N ILE A 96 -4.21 11.20 -0.35
CA ILE A 96 -3.15 10.98 -1.34
C ILE A 96 -2.75 12.33 -1.96
N LYS A 97 -1.46 12.65 -1.84
CA LYS A 97 -0.85 13.88 -2.38
C LYS A 97 -0.12 13.65 -3.71
N LEU A 98 -0.05 12.41 -4.18
CA LEU A 98 0.51 12.08 -5.48
C LEU A 98 -0.32 12.66 -6.62
N ASP A 99 0.34 13.43 -7.49
CA ASP A 99 -0.17 13.76 -8.81
C ASP A 99 0.06 12.60 -9.79
N GLN A 100 -0.59 12.67 -10.95
CA GLN A 100 -0.50 11.64 -11.97
C GLN A 100 0.94 11.42 -12.49
N PRO A 101 1.74 12.46 -12.82
CA PRO A 101 3.13 12.27 -13.22
C PRO A 101 4.00 11.56 -12.18
N ARG A 102 3.86 11.91 -10.90
CA ARG A 102 4.60 11.26 -9.81
C ARG A 102 4.14 9.82 -9.61
N ALA A 103 2.84 9.54 -9.69
CA ALA A 103 2.29 8.19 -9.59
C ALA A 103 2.84 7.27 -10.69
N GLU A 104 2.83 7.72 -11.95
CA GLU A 104 3.42 6.98 -13.06
C GLU A 104 4.94 6.73 -12.85
N ARG A 105 5.66 7.73 -12.31
CA ARG A 105 7.09 7.58 -12.00
C ARG A 105 7.35 6.55 -10.90
N TYR A 106 6.48 6.44 -9.89
CA TYR A 106 6.59 5.41 -8.86
C TYR A 106 6.33 4.03 -9.44
N LEU A 107 5.24 3.87 -10.20
CA LEU A 107 4.90 2.59 -10.84
C LEU A 107 6.00 2.09 -11.79
N GLY A 108 6.65 2.99 -12.53
CA GLY A 108 7.77 2.64 -13.40
C GLY A 108 9.06 2.19 -12.70
N LYS A 109 9.14 2.32 -11.36
CA LYS A 109 10.33 1.98 -10.57
C LYS A 109 10.12 0.84 -9.57
N ILE A 110 8.86 0.49 -9.29
CA ILE A 110 8.52 -0.58 -8.36
C ILE A 110 8.72 -1.91 -9.08
N PRO A 111 9.31 -2.92 -8.42
CA PRO A 111 9.53 -4.22 -9.03
C PRO A 111 8.25 -5.08 -9.03
N LEU A 112 7.13 -4.50 -9.45
CA LEU A 112 5.85 -5.19 -9.59
C LEU A 112 5.20 -4.77 -10.90
N PRO A 113 4.59 -5.71 -11.64
CA PRO A 113 3.76 -5.37 -12.79
C PRO A 113 2.63 -4.43 -12.37
N ARG A 114 2.43 -3.36 -13.14
CA ARG A 114 1.31 -2.42 -12.92
C ARG A 114 -0.04 -3.14 -12.87
N ALA A 115 -0.27 -4.09 -13.78
CA ALA A 115 -1.50 -4.87 -13.82
C ALA A 115 -1.76 -5.67 -12.53
N PHE A 116 -0.69 -6.12 -11.85
CA PHE A 116 -0.84 -6.78 -10.56
C PHE A 116 -1.28 -5.80 -9.47
N LEU A 117 -0.69 -4.60 -9.42
CA LEU A 117 -1.08 -3.55 -8.49
C LEU A 117 -2.52 -3.07 -8.73
N GLU A 118 -2.92 -2.93 -9.99
CA GLU A 118 -4.31 -2.61 -10.37
C GLU A 118 -5.29 -3.67 -9.87
N LYS A 119 -4.99 -4.95 -10.07
CA LYS A 119 -5.79 -6.08 -9.54
C LYS A 119 -5.86 -6.06 -8.02
N ILE A 120 -4.77 -5.76 -7.32
CA ILE A 120 -4.75 -5.65 -5.85
C ILE A 120 -5.67 -4.52 -5.38
N VAL A 121 -5.59 -3.35 -6.02
CA VAL A 121 -6.45 -2.21 -5.70
C VAL A 121 -7.92 -2.54 -5.96
N GLU A 122 -8.23 -3.11 -7.12
CA GLU A 122 -9.61 -3.50 -7.46
C GLU A 122 -10.18 -4.55 -6.51
N LYS A 123 -9.37 -5.49 -6.04
CA LYS A 123 -9.85 -6.57 -5.18
C LYS A 123 -10.01 -6.16 -3.71
N HIS A 124 -9.07 -5.38 -3.18
CA HIS A 124 -9.00 -5.12 -1.73
C HIS A 124 -9.35 -3.68 -1.35
N PHE A 125 -9.42 -2.79 -2.32
CA PHE A 125 -9.64 -1.35 -2.12
C PHE A 125 -10.80 -0.83 -2.99
N ALA A 126 -11.67 -1.72 -3.47
CA ALA A 126 -12.80 -1.41 -4.36
C ALA A 126 -13.72 -0.32 -3.80
N ASP A 127 -14.06 -0.46 -2.52
CA ASP A 127 -15.07 0.35 -1.81
C ASP A 127 -14.50 1.61 -1.14
N LEU A 128 -13.26 1.98 -1.51
CA LEU A 128 -12.60 3.20 -1.06
C LEU A 128 -12.88 4.39 -1.98
#